data_AF-A0A2N9XQZ7-F1
#
_entry.id   AF-A0A2N9XQZ7-F1
#
_cell.length_a   1.000
_cell.length_b   1.000
_cell.length_c   1.000
_cell.angle_alpha   90.00
_cell.angle_beta   90.00
_cell.angle_gamma   90.00
#
_symmetry.space_group_name_H-M   'P 1'
#
loop_
_entity.id
_entity.type
_entity.pdbx_description
1 polymer ?
#
loop_
_entity_poly.entity_id
_entity_poly.type
_entity_poly.pdbx_seq_one_letter_code
_entity_poly.pdbx_strand_id
1 'polypeptide(L)'
;MLDFKLIALSSLLMFSISVASAQDRPLLKNNLENFTLSYCLAQNDFGEILQREAKAAIGAYVERGRYPAEAYEEAVQVVHDYLKRSYKSYLEDVQLTVMKCIDASQSNEIAAIRKRYLQKK
;
A
#
# COMPACT_ATOMS: atom_id res chain seq x y z
N MET A 1 46.03 44.38 -10.84
CA MET A 1 44.72 44.86 -11.31
C MET A 1 43.95 43.62 -11.75
N LEU A 2 43.26 43.00 -10.80
CA LEU A 2 42.57 41.72 -10.98
C LEU A 2 41.19 42.04 -11.56
N ASP A 3 40.89 41.52 -12.75
CA ASP A 3 39.71 41.86 -13.56
C ASP A 3 38.39 41.60 -12.81
N PHE A 4 37.81 42.67 -12.26
CA PHE A 4 36.49 42.69 -11.62
C PHE A 4 35.36 42.31 -12.60
N LYS A 5 35.65 42.24 -13.91
CA LYS A 5 34.73 41.79 -14.95
C LYS A 5 34.49 40.28 -15.00
N LEU A 6 35.38 39.46 -14.43
CA LEU A 6 35.20 37.99 -14.45
C LEU A 6 34.25 37.47 -13.35
N ILE A 7 34.02 38.24 -12.29
CA ILE A 7 33.22 37.80 -11.13
C ILE A 7 31.71 37.98 -11.39
N ALA A 8 31.33 38.87 -12.31
CA ALA A 8 29.93 39.15 -12.61
C ALA A 8 29.24 38.10 -13.52
N LEU A 9 30.00 37.18 -14.14
CA LEU A 9 29.44 36.15 -15.03
C LEU A 9 29.10 34.82 -14.34
N SER A 10 29.46 34.64 -13.07
CA SER A 10 29.28 33.35 -12.37
C SER A 10 27.99 33.24 -11.56
N SER A 11 27.17 34.29 -11.49
CA SER A 11 26.02 34.36 -10.56
C SER A 11 24.70 33.85 -11.12
N LEU A 12 24.66 33.38 -12.37
CA LEU A 12 23.45 32.82 -13.00
C LEU A 12 23.33 31.30 -12.81
N LEU A 13 23.59 30.80 -11.60
CA LEU A 13 23.23 29.43 -11.24
C LEU A 13 21.75 29.41 -10.86
N MET A 14 20.95 29.18 -11.90
CA MET A 14 19.54 28.81 -11.91
C MET A 14 19.11 28.07 -10.64
N PHE A 15 18.37 28.76 -9.77
CA PHE A 15 17.49 28.12 -8.80
C PHE A 15 16.31 27.53 -9.57
N SER A 16 16.52 26.35 -10.17
CA SER A 16 15.44 25.54 -10.70
C SER A 16 14.62 25.04 -9.51
N ILE A 17 13.60 25.81 -9.13
CA ILE A 17 12.56 25.34 -8.22
C ILE A 17 11.88 24.20 -8.96
N SER A 18 12.28 22.95 -8.67
CA SER A 18 11.54 21.78 -9.10
C SER A 18 10.19 21.84 -8.41
N VAL A 19 9.19 22.40 -9.08
CA VAL A 19 7.79 22.20 -8.72
C VAL A 19 7.58 20.70 -8.88
N ALA A 20 7.57 19.96 -7.77
CA ALA A 20 7.10 18.60 -7.75
C ALA A 20 5.62 18.66 -8.10
N SER A 21 5.28 18.61 -9.38
CA SER A 21 3.92 18.27 -9.75
C SER A 21 3.66 16.90 -9.14
N ALA A 22 2.52 16.74 -8.48
CA ALA A 22 2.00 15.41 -8.19
C ALA A 22 1.81 14.75 -9.56
N GLN A 23 2.84 14.09 -10.06
CA GLN A 23 2.80 13.36 -11.31
C GLN A 23 1.64 12.39 -11.16
N ASP A 24 0.62 12.51 -12.00
CA ASP A 24 -0.58 11.65 -12.00
C ASP A 24 -0.09 10.20 -11.96
N ARG A 25 -0.06 9.62 -10.76
CA ARG A 25 0.45 8.27 -10.59
C ARG A 25 -0.65 7.37 -11.10
N PRO A 26 -0.35 6.44 -12.02
CA PRO A 26 -1.37 5.55 -12.53
C PRO A 26 -2.04 4.81 -11.37
N LEU A 27 -3.38 4.75 -11.43
CA LEU A 27 -4.17 3.94 -10.51
C LEU A 27 -3.66 2.50 -10.58
N LEU A 28 -3.36 1.92 -9.42
CA LEU A 28 -2.94 0.52 -9.38
C LEU A 28 -4.17 -0.36 -9.54
N LYS A 29 -4.12 -1.27 -10.52
CA LYS A 29 -5.21 -2.24 -10.75
C LYS A 29 -5.48 -3.10 -9.52
N ASN A 30 -4.48 -3.31 -8.66
CA ASN A 30 -4.52 -4.23 -7.54
C ASN A 30 -4.51 -3.55 -6.16
N ASN A 31 -5.00 -2.30 -6.07
CA ASN A 31 -5.01 -1.54 -4.81
C ASN A 31 -5.76 -2.26 -3.67
N LEU A 32 -6.89 -2.93 -3.97
CA LEU A 32 -7.67 -3.60 -2.92
C LEU A 32 -6.98 -4.88 -2.43
N GLU A 33 -6.34 -5.65 -3.31
CA GLU A 33 -5.50 -6.79 -2.91
C GLU A 33 -4.33 -6.33 -2.04
N ASN A 34 -3.62 -5.29 -2.47
CA ASN A 34 -2.48 -4.77 -1.73
C ASN A 34 -2.87 -4.17 -0.38
N PHE A 35 -4.02 -3.47 -0.32
CA PHE A 35 -4.63 -3.04 0.93
C PHE A 35 -4.90 -4.25 1.83
N THR A 36 -5.54 -5.29 1.31
CA THR A 36 -5.92 -6.49 2.07
C THR A 36 -4.69 -7.17 2.68
N LEU A 37 -3.63 -7.36 1.88
CA LEU A 37 -2.37 -7.92 2.35
C LEU A 37 -1.74 -7.05 3.44
N SER A 38 -1.62 -5.74 3.19
CA SER A 38 -1.00 -4.80 4.12
C SER A 38 -1.77 -4.72 5.43
N TYR A 39 -3.10 -4.68 5.37
CA TYR A 39 -3.96 -4.72 6.54
C TYR A 39 -3.74 -6.01 7.34
N CYS A 40 -3.78 -7.16 6.68
CA CYS A 40 -3.56 -8.44 7.37
C CYS A 40 -2.20 -8.52 8.06
N LEU A 41 -1.12 -8.07 7.42
CA LEU A 41 0.21 -8.04 8.03
C LEU A 41 0.28 -7.09 9.22
N ALA A 42 -0.44 -5.96 9.19
CA ALA A 42 -0.48 -5.00 10.29
C ALA A 42 -1.23 -5.51 11.54
N GLN A 43 -2.14 -6.48 11.39
CA GLN A 43 -2.92 -7.04 12.50
C GLN A 43 -2.14 -8.02 13.37
N ASN A 44 -0.92 -8.40 12.97
CA ASN A 44 -0.15 -9.45 13.62
C ASN A 44 1.12 -8.89 14.26
N ASP A 45 1.60 -9.57 15.31
CA ASP A 45 2.81 -9.20 16.02
C ASP A 45 4.06 -9.72 15.30
N PHE A 46 4.36 -9.12 14.16
CA PHE A 46 5.60 -9.35 13.42
C PHE A 46 6.70 -8.33 13.78
N GLY A 47 6.53 -7.61 14.89
CA GLY A 47 7.40 -6.52 15.31
C GLY A 47 6.99 -5.14 14.80
N GLU A 48 7.45 -4.11 15.52
CA GLU A 48 7.00 -2.73 15.36
C GLU A 48 7.31 -2.13 13.98
N ILE A 49 8.47 -2.47 13.40
CA ILE A 49 8.89 -1.92 12.10
C ILE A 49 7.94 -2.42 11.01
N LEU A 50 7.71 -3.73 10.92
CA LEU A 50 6.83 -4.28 9.89
C LEU A 50 5.40 -3.79 10.06
N GLN A 51 4.91 -3.70 11.30
CA GLN A 51 3.58 -3.16 11.56
C GLN A 51 3.46 -1.69 11.11
N ARG A 52 4.47 -0.86 11.36
CA ARG A 52 4.50 0.54 10.94
C ARG A 52 4.51 0.68 9.42
N GLU A 53 5.37 -0.07 8.74
CA GLU A 53 5.45 -0.07 7.28
C GLU A 53 4.15 -0.56 6.64
N ALA A 54 3.57 -1.63 7.18
CA ALA A 54 2.28 -2.15 6.73
C ALA A 54 1.15 -1.13 6.91
N LYS A 55 1.10 -0.43 8.05
CA LYS A 55 0.14 0.66 8.30
C LYS A 55 0.30 1.83 7.32
N ALA A 56 1.53 2.22 7.00
CA ALA A 56 1.79 3.25 5.99
C ALA A 56 1.31 2.81 4.59
N ALA A 57 1.55 1.55 4.24
CA ALA A 57 1.08 0.97 2.97
C ALA A 57 -0.45 0.93 2.86
N ILE A 58 -1.17 0.60 3.95
CA ILE A 58 -2.65 0.65 4.01
C ILE A 58 -3.16 2.02 3.55
N GLY A 59 -2.66 3.10 4.17
CA GLY A 59 -3.07 4.47 3.81
C GLY A 59 -2.76 4.82 2.36
N ALA A 60 -1.59 4.41 1.86
CA ALA A 60 -1.20 4.64 0.47
C ALA A 60 -2.11 3.90 -0.54
N TYR A 61 -2.54 2.67 -0.24
CA TYR A 61 -3.45 1.91 -1.13
C TYR A 61 -4.93 2.35 -1.03
N VAL A 62 -5.32 2.98 0.08
CA VAL A 62 -6.60 3.71 0.17
C VAL A 62 -6.55 4.95 -0.71
N GLU A 63 -5.55 5.82 -0.51
CA GLU A 63 -5.41 7.09 -1.25
C GLU A 63 -5.28 6.87 -2.77
N ARG A 64 -4.48 5.88 -3.18
CA ARG A 64 -4.28 5.56 -4.60
C ARG A 64 -5.41 4.72 -5.19
N GLY A 65 -6.33 4.28 -4.36
CA GLY A 65 -7.46 3.43 -4.71
C GLY A 65 -8.54 4.16 -5.47
N ARG A 66 -9.48 3.39 -6.03
CA ARG A 66 -10.71 3.91 -6.64
C ARG A 66 -11.96 3.29 -6.02
N TYR A 67 -11.77 2.68 -4.86
CA TYR A 67 -12.81 1.98 -4.14
C TYR A 67 -13.38 2.90 -3.06
N PRO A 68 -14.69 2.87 -2.79
CA PRO A 68 -15.25 3.63 -1.68
C PRO A 68 -14.92 2.93 -0.34
N ALA A 69 -15.16 3.61 0.77
CA ALA A 69 -14.81 3.12 2.11
C ALA A 69 -15.39 1.72 2.41
N GLU A 70 -16.62 1.46 1.98
CA GLU A 70 -17.33 0.20 2.23
C GLU A 70 -16.61 -1.00 1.61
N ALA A 71 -15.95 -0.82 0.45
CA ALA A 71 -15.18 -1.89 -0.16
C ALA A 71 -13.94 -2.28 0.67
N TYR A 72 -13.33 -1.30 1.34
CA TYR A 72 -12.21 -1.54 2.25
C TYR A 72 -12.69 -2.18 3.55
N GLU A 73 -13.84 -1.76 4.09
CA GLU A 73 -14.47 -2.39 5.25
C GLU A 73 -14.81 -3.87 4.98
N GLU A 74 -15.36 -4.19 3.80
CA GLU A 74 -15.60 -5.56 3.40
C GLU A 74 -14.29 -6.37 3.27
N ALA A 75 -13.23 -5.78 2.72
CA ALA A 75 -11.92 -6.43 2.64
C ALA A 75 -11.30 -6.70 4.03
N VAL A 76 -11.52 -5.81 5.01
CA VAL A 76 -11.13 -6.04 6.41
C VAL A 76 -11.84 -7.26 7.00
N GLN A 77 -13.12 -7.47 6.69
CA GLN A 77 -13.83 -8.67 7.16
C GLN A 77 -13.24 -9.95 6.57
N VAL A 78 -12.87 -9.94 5.27
CA VAL A 78 -12.16 -11.06 4.65
C VAL A 78 -10.87 -11.38 5.41
N VAL A 79 -10.08 -10.37 5.78
CA VAL A 79 -8.86 -10.58 6.59
C VAL A 79 -9.17 -11.25 7.93
N HIS A 80 -10.17 -10.75 8.66
CA HIS A 80 -10.55 -11.33 9.95
C HIS A 80 -10.96 -12.81 9.82
N ASP A 81 -11.67 -13.16 8.77
CA ASP A 81 -12.09 -14.54 8.53
C ASP A 81 -10.90 -15.45 8.19
N TYR A 82 -9.96 -14.98 7.37
CA TYR A 82 -8.75 -15.75 7.05
C TYR A 82 -7.82 -15.93 8.26
N LEU A 83 -7.66 -14.91 9.10
CA LEU A 83 -6.83 -15.00 10.30
C LEU A 83 -7.35 -16.06 11.30
N LYS A 84 -8.67 -16.22 11.40
CA LYS A 84 -9.32 -17.24 12.23
C LYS A 84 -9.18 -18.68 11.71
N ARG A 85 -8.79 -18.89 10.45
CA ARG A 85 -8.67 -20.24 9.88
C ARG A 85 -7.53 -21.02 10.55
N SER A 86 -7.70 -22.32 10.70
CA SER A 86 -6.60 -23.22 11.09
C SER A 86 -5.86 -23.69 9.85
N TYR A 87 -4.55 -23.47 9.81
CA TYR A 87 -3.67 -23.90 8.72
C TYR A 87 -2.74 -24.99 9.24
N LYS A 88 -2.57 -26.06 8.47
CA LYS A 88 -1.66 -27.15 8.85
C LYS A 88 -0.23 -26.77 8.49
N SER A 89 0.64 -26.74 9.50
CA SER A 89 2.07 -26.54 9.36
C SER A 89 2.81 -27.85 9.58
N TYR A 90 3.93 -28.04 8.89
CA TYR A 90 4.89 -29.12 9.18
C TYR A 90 5.74 -28.82 10.43
N LEU A 91 5.82 -27.54 10.81
CA LEU A 91 6.48 -27.10 12.05
C LEU A 91 5.43 -26.92 13.14
N GLU A 92 5.74 -27.41 14.35
CA GLU A 92 4.93 -27.16 15.54
C GLU A 92 4.87 -25.66 15.86
N ASP A 93 3.76 -25.22 16.46
CA ASP A 93 3.52 -23.84 16.90
C ASP A 93 3.57 -22.73 15.82
N VAL A 94 3.64 -23.09 14.53
CA VAL A 94 3.59 -22.12 13.43
C VAL A 94 2.17 -21.97 12.88
N GLN A 95 1.60 -20.77 13.05
CA GLN A 95 0.23 -20.48 12.62
C GLN A 95 0.06 -20.19 11.12
N LEU A 96 1.16 -20.12 10.37
CA LEU A 96 1.19 -19.76 8.94
C LEU A 96 0.47 -18.44 8.61
N THR A 97 0.58 -17.46 9.51
CA THR A 97 -0.09 -16.16 9.39
C THR A 97 0.19 -15.43 8.09
N VAL A 98 1.44 -15.42 7.62
CA VAL A 98 1.80 -14.79 6.33
C VAL A 98 1.07 -15.46 5.16
N MET A 99 0.97 -16.79 5.17
CA MET A 99 0.22 -17.55 4.16
C MET A 99 -1.26 -17.18 4.18
N LYS A 100 -1.88 -17.10 5.38
CA LYS A 100 -3.26 -16.64 5.53
C LYS A 100 -3.48 -15.24 4.93
N CYS A 101 -2.53 -14.32 5.13
CA CYS A 101 -2.60 -12.97 4.57
C CYS A 101 -2.50 -12.93 3.05
N ILE A 102 -1.59 -13.75 2.48
CA ILE A 102 -1.47 -13.90 1.03
C ILE A 102 -2.77 -14.46 0.46
N ASP A 103 -3.29 -15.54 1.04
CA ASP A 103 -4.52 -16.18 0.58
C ASP A 103 -5.73 -15.25 0.70
N ALA A 104 -5.84 -14.48 1.79
CA ALA A 104 -6.89 -13.48 1.96
C ALA A 104 -6.84 -12.44 0.81
N SER A 105 -5.65 -11.90 0.52
CA SER A 105 -5.46 -10.88 -0.53
C SER A 105 -5.75 -11.36 -1.94
N GLN A 106 -5.55 -12.65 -2.21
CA GLN A 106 -5.74 -13.28 -3.51
C GLN A 106 -7.07 -14.05 -3.61
N SER A 107 -7.92 -13.93 -2.59
CA SER A 107 -9.15 -14.69 -2.44
C SER A 107 -10.21 -14.31 -3.48
N ASN A 108 -11.13 -15.25 -3.72
CA ASN A 108 -12.29 -15.02 -4.58
C ASN A 108 -13.22 -13.95 -3.98
N GLU A 109 -13.24 -13.84 -2.65
CA GLU A 109 -13.97 -12.83 -1.89
C GLU A 109 -13.48 -11.42 -2.24
N ILE A 110 -12.16 -11.18 -2.23
CA ILE A 110 -11.58 -9.90 -2.68
C ILE A 110 -11.86 -9.67 -4.16
N ALA A 111 -11.69 -10.67 -5.02
CA ALA A 111 -12.01 -10.55 -6.44
C ALA A 111 -13.48 -10.15 -6.68
N ALA A 112 -14.40 -10.69 -5.88
CA ALA A 112 -15.82 -10.37 -5.94
C ALA A 112 -16.10 -8.92 -5.47
N ILE A 113 -15.49 -8.47 -4.36
CA ILE A 113 -15.59 -7.06 -3.90
C ILE A 113 -15.11 -6.12 -5.01
N ARG A 114 -13.94 -6.41 -5.60
CA ARG A 114 -13.39 -5.63 -6.70
C ARG A 114 -14.38 -5.51 -7.84
N LYS A 115 -14.93 -6.64 -8.30
CA LYS A 115 -15.88 -6.66 -9.41
C LYS A 115 -17.13 -5.83 -9.09
N ARG A 116 -17.73 -6.00 -7.90
CA ARG A 116 -18.95 -5.29 -7.49
C ARG A 116 -18.75 -3.77 -7.50
N TYR A 117 -17.68 -3.29 -6.87
CA TYR A 117 -17.49 -1.84 -6.71
C TYR A 117 -16.91 -1.14 -7.94
N LEU A 118 -16.27 -1.87 -8.85
CA LEU A 118 -15.83 -1.30 -10.13
C LEU A 118 -16.95 -1.20 -11.16
N GLN A 119 -18.01 -2.00 -11.01
CA GLN A 119 -19.18 -1.97 -11.88
C GLN A 119 -20.24 -0.95 -11.44
N LYS A 120 -20.20 -0.48 -10.19
CA LYS A 120 -21.11 0.56 -9.64
C LYS A 120 -20.77 1.99 -10.10
N LYS A 121 -20.14 2.15 -11.27
CA LYS A 121 -19.90 3.47 -11.86
C LYS A 121 -21.17 4.06 -12.45
#